data_AF-A0A7C8EP26-F1
#
_entry.id   AF-A0A7C8EP26-F1
#
_cell.length_a   1.000
_cell.length_b   1.000
_cell.length_c   1.000
_cell.angle_alpha   90.00
_cell.angle_beta   90.00
_cell.angle_gamma   90.00
#
_symmetry.space_group_name_H-M   'P 1'
#
loop_
_entity.id
_entity.type
_entity.pdbx_description
1 polymer ?
#
loop_
_entity_poly.entity_id
_entity_poly.type
_entity_poly.pdbx_seq_one_letter_code
_entity_poly.pdbx_strand_id
1 'polypeptide(L)'
;MDLDVRPYPVTPPPSYDEVKPIYERRKALEFCDWAEENLRFEKRYTKDEALTGYRILDIGLWRLGHKFCASLYGEAGAEVVSIEPPKGDPLRKLTPFGREEYL
;
A
#
# COMPACT_ATOMS: atom_id res chain seq x y z
N MET A 1 -18.42 2.35 30.37
CA MET A 1 -16.97 2.06 30.43
C MET A 1 -16.31 3.11 29.57
N ASP A 2 -15.77 4.16 30.18
CA ASP A 2 -14.82 5.03 29.49
C ASP A 2 -13.61 4.17 29.14
N LEU A 3 -13.44 3.89 27.84
CA LEU A 3 -12.24 3.24 27.35
C LEU A 3 -11.16 4.31 27.36
N ASP A 4 -10.22 4.22 28.30
CA ASP A 4 -9.00 5.01 28.31
C ASP A 4 -8.27 4.82 26.97
N VAL A 5 -8.40 5.81 26.07
CA VAL A 5 -7.85 5.76 24.72
C VAL A 5 -6.35 5.87 24.84
N ARG A 6 -5.68 4.72 24.85
CA ARG A 6 -4.21 4.67 24.92
C ARG A 6 -3.61 5.38 23.71
N PRO A 7 -2.55 6.17 23.91
CA PRO A 7 -1.86 6.82 22.81
C PRO A 7 -1.33 5.77 21.83
N TYR A 8 -1.51 6.03 20.53
CA TYR A 8 -0.96 5.19 19.48
C TYR A 8 0.56 5.43 19.35
N PRO A 9 1.40 4.40 19.15
CA PRO A 9 1.07 2.97 19.24
C PRO A 9 0.99 2.48 20.70
N VAL A 10 -0.01 1.63 20.99
CA VAL A 10 -0.22 1.05 22.34
C VAL A 10 0.99 0.28 22.85
N THR A 11 1.78 -0.26 21.94
CA THR A 11 3.08 -0.87 22.21
C THR A 11 4.02 -0.39 21.12
N PRO A 12 5.11 0.33 21.46
CA PRO A 12 6.06 0.74 20.44
C PRO A 12 6.66 -0.51 19.80
N PRO A 13 6.92 -0.49 18.47
CA PRO A 13 7.59 -1.60 17.82
C PRO A 13 8.98 -1.79 18.44
N PRO A 14 9.41 -3.04 18.70
CA PRO A 14 10.74 -3.30 19.23
C PRO A 14 11.80 -2.86 18.21
N SER A 15 12.95 -2.40 18.72
CA SER A 15 14.11 -2.08 17.92
C SER A 15 14.74 -3.33 17.31
N TYR A 16 15.55 -3.15 16.25
CA TYR A 16 16.26 -4.25 15.61
C TYR A 16 17.16 -5.02 16.59
N ASP A 17 17.85 -4.30 17.48
CA ASP A 17 18.75 -4.89 18.46
C ASP A 17 18.01 -5.77 19.50
N GLU A 18 16.75 -5.44 19.80
CA GLU A 18 15.90 -6.24 20.69
C GLU A 18 15.42 -7.54 20.03
N VAL A 19 15.16 -7.52 18.71
CA VAL A 19 14.65 -8.69 17.98
C VAL A 19 15.74 -9.59 17.41
N LYS A 20 16.92 -9.03 17.08
CA LYS A 20 18.04 -9.74 16.45
C LYS A 20 18.45 -11.04 17.18
N PRO A 21 18.56 -11.09 18.52
CA PRO A 21 18.91 -12.33 19.23
C PRO A 21 17.88 -13.46 19.03
N ILE A 22 16.60 -13.12 18.81
CA ILE A 22 15.54 -14.10 18.53
C ILE A 22 15.76 -14.72 17.16
N TYR A 23 16.13 -13.92 16.15
CA TYR A 23 16.40 -14.38 14.79
C TYR A 23 17.66 -15.24 14.73
N GLU A 24 18.72 -14.85 15.43
CA GLU A 24 19.96 -15.62 15.56
C GLU A 24 19.71 -17.00 16.17
N ARG A 25 18.99 -17.05 17.30
CA ARG A 25 18.62 -18.31 17.97
C ARG A 25 17.80 -19.22 17.04
N ARG A 26 16.98 -18.64 16.17
CA ARG A 26 16.17 -19.37 15.18
C ARG A 26 16.91 -19.68 13.88
N LYS A 27 18.17 -19.24 13.72
CA LYS A 27 18.95 -19.32 12.47
C LYS A 27 18.19 -18.70 11.28
N ALA A 28 17.48 -17.61 11.54
CA ALA A 28 16.58 -16.96 10.58
C ALA A 28 17.11 -15.62 10.05
N LEU A 29 18.30 -15.18 10.47
CA LEU A 29 18.87 -13.88 10.07
C LEU A 29 18.88 -13.69 8.55
N GLU A 30 19.44 -14.64 7.81
CA GLU A 30 19.53 -14.56 6.35
C GLU A 30 18.15 -14.41 5.69
N PHE A 31 17.15 -15.14 6.19
CA PHE A 31 15.77 -15.02 5.71
C PHE A 31 15.16 -13.66 6.07
N CYS A 32 15.40 -13.15 7.28
CA CYS A 32 14.92 -11.85 7.72
C CYS A 32 15.54 -10.72 6.88
N ASP A 33 16.84 -10.77 6.63
CA ASP A 33 17.54 -9.78 5.80
C ASP A 33 17.02 -9.81 4.36
N TRP A 34 16.85 -11.01 3.78
CA TRP A 34 16.23 -11.19 2.47
C TRP A 34 14.79 -10.62 2.44
N ALA A 35 13.99 -10.90 3.47
CA ALA A 35 12.61 -10.43 3.56
C ALA A 35 12.56 -8.90 3.67
N GLU A 36 13.43 -8.29 4.47
CA GLU A 36 13.51 -6.83 4.58
C GLU A 36 13.94 -6.19 3.25
N GLU A 37 14.91 -6.78 2.55
CA GLU A 37 15.32 -6.29 1.25
C GLU A 37 14.19 -6.36 0.21
N ASN A 38 13.44 -7.46 0.21
CA ASN A 38 12.45 -7.78 -0.82
C ASN A 38 11.02 -7.35 -0.49
N LEU A 39 10.68 -7.03 0.77
CA LEU A 39 9.29 -6.77 1.18
C LEU A 39 9.08 -5.40 1.85
N ARG A 40 10.14 -4.63 2.10
CA ARG A 40 10.00 -3.25 2.61
C ARG A 40 9.18 -2.38 1.67
N PHE A 41 8.18 -1.69 2.23
CA PHE A 41 7.23 -0.86 1.48
C PHE A 41 7.90 0.39 0.90
N GLU A 42 8.94 0.90 1.54
CA GLU A 42 9.70 2.07 1.10
C GLU A 42 10.43 1.81 -0.22
N LYS A 43 10.82 0.54 -0.44
CA LYS A 43 11.50 0.07 -1.66
C LYS A 43 10.53 -0.44 -2.73
N ARG A 44 9.22 -0.23 -2.57
CA ARG A 44 8.22 -0.81 -3.50
C ARG A 44 8.40 -0.35 -4.94
N TYR A 45 8.78 0.92 -5.16
CA TYR A 45 8.97 1.46 -6.52
C TYR A 45 10.38 1.26 -7.09
N THR A 46 11.30 0.63 -6.35
CA THR A 46 12.71 0.45 -6.78
C THR A 46 13.01 -0.97 -7.26
N LYS A 47 12.02 -1.88 -7.22
CA LYS A 47 12.20 -3.25 -7.67
C LYS A 47 11.86 -3.34 -9.16
N ASP A 48 12.60 -4.19 -9.86
CA ASP A 48 12.24 -4.53 -11.23
C ASP A 48 10.93 -5.32 -11.20
N GLU A 49 9.88 -4.74 -11.76
CA GLU A 49 8.57 -5.36 -11.86
C GLU A 49 8.22 -5.62 -13.33
N ALA A 50 7.24 -6.49 -13.57
CA ALA A 50 6.95 -7.00 -14.92
C ALA A 50 6.63 -5.90 -15.94
N LEU A 51 6.09 -4.77 -15.49
CA LEU A 51 5.66 -3.66 -16.34
C LEU A 51 6.44 -2.36 -16.06
N THR A 52 7.62 -2.45 -15.44
CA THR A 52 8.49 -1.29 -15.25
C THR A 52 8.79 -0.61 -16.60
N GLY A 53 8.62 0.72 -16.64
CA GLY A 53 8.86 1.53 -17.84
C GLY A 53 7.65 1.69 -18.78
N TYR A 54 6.56 0.96 -18.53
CA TYR A 54 5.30 1.21 -19.23
C TYR A 54 4.53 2.36 -18.58
N ARG A 55 3.93 3.21 -19.42
CA ARG A 55 2.97 4.23 -19.01
C ARG A 55 1.59 3.89 -19.52
N ILE A 56 0.62 3.80 -18.61
CA ILE A 56 -0.76 3.41 -18.91
C ILE A 56 -1.68 4.58 -18.58
N LEU A 57 -2.50 4.97 -19.56
CA LEU A 57 -3.52 5.99 -19.38
C LEU A 57 -4.85 5.33 -19.04
N ASP A 58 -5.31 5.55 -17.81
CA ASP A 58 -6.62 5.10 -17.37
C ASP A 58 -7.67 6.18 -17.68
N ILE A 59 -8.45 5.94 -18.73
CA ILE A 59 -9.53 6.82 -19.20
C ILE A 59 -10.92 6.34 -18.75
N GLY A 60 -10.98 5.30 -17.92
CA GLY A 60 -12.24 4.82 -17.37
C GLY A 60 -12.82 5.79 -16.34
N LEU A 61 -14.15 5.79 -16.20
CA LEU A 61 -14.86 6.55 -15.16
C LEU A 61 -15.88 5.65 -14.47
N TRP A 62 -16.14 5.89 -13.18
CA TRP A 62 -17.24 5.32 -12.37
C TRP A 62 -17.23 3.79 -12.14
N ARG A 63 -16.54 3.02 -12.98
CA ARG A 63 -16.51 1.56 -12.91
C ARG A 63 -15.37 1.08 -12.03
N LEU A 64 -15.70 0.46 -10.90
CA LEU A 64 -14.71 -0.13 -10.00
C LEU A 64 -13.77 -1.13 -10.71
N GLY A 65 -14.30 -1.93 -11.65
CA GLY A 65 -13.49 -2.87 -12.42
C GLY A 65 -12.36 -2.21 -13.21
N HIS A 66 -12.57 -0.97 -13.69
CA HIS A 66 -11.50 -0.25 -14.38
C HIS A 66 -10.41 0.18 -13.38
N LYS A 67 -10.80 0.76 -12.22
CA LYS A 67 -9.82 1.22 -11.22
C LYS A 67 -9.06 0.04 -10.61
N PHE A 68 -9.73 -1.10 -10.48
CA PHE A 68 -9.10 -2.35 -10.06
C PHE A 68 -8.09 -2.85 -11.09
N CYS A 69 -8.42 -2.84 -12.39
CA CYS A 69 -7.46 -3.21 -13.42
C CYS A 69 -6.27 -2.24 -13.47
N ALA A 70 -6.53 -0.93 -13.35
CA ALA A 70 -5.51 0.11 -13.27
C ALA A 70 -4.60 -0.07 -12.04
N SER A 71 -5.14 -0.45 -10.88
CA SER A 71 -4.34 -0.71 -9.69
C SER A 71 -3.43 -1.92 -9.87
N LEU A 72 -3.92 -3.00 -10.50
CA LEU A 72 -3.10 -4.18 -10.80
C LEU A 72 -1.90 -3.86 -11.71
N TYR A 73 -2.07 -2.95 -12.68
CA TYR A 73 -0.94 -2.51 -13.49
C TYR A 73 0.09 -1.71 -12.69
N GLY A 74 -0.37 -0.86 -11.76
CA GLY A 74 0.51 -0.11 -10.85
C GLY A 74 1.23 -1.02 -9.86
N GLU A 75 0.58 -2.08 -9.38
CA GLU A 75 1.18 -3.13 -8.55
C GLU A 75 2.19 -4.00 -9.30
N ALA A 76 2.14 -4.00 -10.63
CA ALA A 76 3.11 -4.66 -11.51
C ALA A 76 4.16 -3.69 -12.08
N GLY A 77 4.19 -2.44 -11.61
CA GLY A 77 5.30 -1.49 -11.81
C GLY A 77 5.11 -0.49 -12.93
N ALA A 78 3.92 -0.47 -13.56
CA ALA A 78 3.60 0.51 -14.57
C ALA A 78 3.32 1.90 -13.94
N GLU A 79 3.67 2.96 -14.67
CA GLU A 79 3.22 4.30 -14.37
C GLU A 79 1.77 4.47 -14.87
N VAL A 80 0.81 4.44 -13.95
CA VAL A 80 -0.61 4.55 -14.27
C VAL A 80 -1.10 5.98 -14.02
N VAL A 81 -1.58 6.64 -15.07
CA VAL A 81 -2.10 8.01 -15.01
C VAL A 81 -3.62 7.98 -15.17
N SER A 82 -4.33 8.36 -14.12
CA SER A 82 -5.79 8.49 -14.11
C SER A 82 -6.21 9.78 -14.81
N ILE A 83 -6.94 9.66 -15.92
CA ILE A 83 -7.48 10.78 -16.67
C ILE A 83 -8.91 11.05 -16.20
N GLU A 84 -9.06 12.09 -15.38
CA GLU A 84 -10.32 12.44 -14.74
C GLU A 84 -10.88 13.77 -15.29
N PRO A 85 -12.22 13.96 -15.28
CA PRO A 85 -12.80 15.25 -15.57
C PRO A 85 -12.40 16.28 -14.49
N PRO A 86 -12.58 17.60 -14.72
CA PRO A 86 -12.17 18.64 -13.77
C PRO A 86 -12.76 18.51 -12.35
N LYS A 87 -13.88 17.81 -12.20
CA LYS A 87 -14.54 17.54 -10.91
C LYS A 87 -14.11 16.21 -10.26
N GLY A 88 -13.14 15.50 -10.84
CA GLY A 88 -12.70 14.17 -10.43
C GLY A 88 -13.60 13.03 -10.91
N ASP A 89 -13.09 11.80 -10.84
CA ASP A 89 -13.88 10.59 -11.09
C ASP A 89 -15.06 10.54 -10.11
N PRO A 90 -16.31 10.37 -10.59
CA PRO A 90 -17.46 10.24 -9.70
C PRO A 90 -17.32 9.09 -8.67
N LEU A 91 -16.49 8.07 -8.92
CA LEU A 91 -16.18 7.00 -7.96
C LEU A 91 -15.60 7.53 -6.64
N ARG A 92 -14.97 8.72 -6.64
CA ARG A 92 -14.46 9.38 -5.42
C ARG A 92 -15.57 9.70 -4.41
N LYS A 93 -16.82 9.76 -4.86
CA LYS A 93 -18.01 9.97 -4.02
C LYS A 93 -18.58 8.66 -3.47
N LEU A 94 -18.01 7.51 -3.83
CA LEU A 94 -18.47 6.24 -3.31
C LEU A 94 -17.75 5.96 -1.98
N THR A 95 -18.38 6.34 -0.88
CA THR A 95 -17.85 6.07 0.46
C THR A 95 -18.36 4.71 0.96
N PRO A 96 -17.57 3.96 1.75
CA PRO A 96 -18.00 2.67 2.28
C PRO A 96 -19.25 2.74 3.16
N PHE A 97 -19.57 3.93 3.67
CA PHE A 97 -20.71 4.17 4.56
C PHE A 97 -21.87 4.93 3.91
N GLY A 98 -21.67 5.50 2.72
CA GLY A 98 -22.73 6.20 1.96
C GLY A 98 -23.38 7.38 2.67
N ARG A 99 -22.72 7.98 3.68
CA ARG A 99 -23.26 9.12 4.43
C ARG A 99 -22.73 10.44 3.88
N GLU A 100 -23.59 11.46 3.90
CA GLU A 100 -23.26 12.82 3.45
C GLU A 100 -22.09 13.43 4.22
N GLU A 101 -21.92 13.10 5.50
CA GLU A 101 -20.81 13.55 6.34
C GLU A 101 -19.41 13.11 5.85
N TYR A 102 -19.34 12.18 4.89
CA TYR A 102 -18.10 11.67 4.30
C TYR A 102 -17.94 11.99 2.80
N LEU A 103 -18.84 12.79 2.21
CA LEU A 103 -18.84 13.20 0.79
C LEU A 103 -18.29 14.62 0.59
#